data_AF-A0A8T7DY20-F1
#
_entry.id   AF-A0A8T7DY20-F1
#
_cell.length_a   1.000
_cell.length_b   1.000
_cell.length_c   1.000
_cell.angle_alpha   90.00
_cell.angle_beta   90.00
_cell.angle_gamma   90.00
#
_symmetry.space_group_name_H-M   'P 1'
#
loop_
_entity.id
_entity.type
_entity.pdbx_description
1 polymer ?
#
loop_
_entity_poly.entity_id
_entity_poly.type
_entity_poly.pdbx_seq_one_letter_code
_entity_poly.pdbx_strand_id
1 'polypeptide(L)'
;MTSKAGKNSNATPDITVPVQERVAALRANSAALRLALDALPNGTALIDAGINARGGLEAGRLIAEICMGGLGTVTLQPMSRFARWPWQLHVHSSNPVVACLASQYAGWSLNHGEGKQAYYAMGSGPARAMGSREKLYDELGYRLA
;
A
#
# COMPACT_ATOMS: atom_id res chain seq x y z
N MET A 1 -21.62 1.12 -36.95
CA MET A 1 -20.82 -0.12 -36.79
C MET A 1 -20.11 -0.05 -35.45
N THR A 2 -20.70 -0.66 -34.44
CA THR A 2 -20.21 -0.70 -33.06
C THR A 2 -19.26 -1.88 -32.89
N SER A 3 -17.96 -1.60 -32.78
CA SER A 3 -17.01 -2.58 -32.27
C SER A 3 -16.91 -2.35 -30.75
N LYS A 4 -17.65 -3.16 -29.97
CA LYS A 4 -17.35 -3.38 -28.56
C LYS A 4 -15.98 -4.06 -28.52
N ALA A 5 -14.97 -3.34 -28.02
CA ALA A 5 -13.69 -3.94 -27.69
C ALA A 5 -13.94 -5.14 -26.76
N GLY A 6 -13.46 -6.31 -27.17
CA GLY A 6 -13.60 -7.54 -26.39
C GLY A 6 -13.02 -7.35 -25.00
N LYS A 7 -13.76 -7.80 -23.97
CA LYS A 7 -13.22 -7.97 -22.63
C LYS A 7 -12.16 -9.07 -22.73
N ASN A 8 -10.89 -8.69 -22.79
CA ASN A 8 -9.78 -9.60 -22.56
C ASN A 8 -9.97 -10.20 -21.17
N SER A 9 -10.26 -11.50 -21.12
CA SER A 9 -10.46 -12.28 -19.89
C SER A 9 -9.13 -12.66 -19.23
N ASN A 10 -8.20 -11.71 -19.10
CA ASN A 10 -7.14 -11.88 -18.12
C ASN A 10 -7.78 -11.67 -16.76
N ALA A 11 -7.82 -12.72 -15.94
CA ALA A 11 -8.24 -12.60 -14.56
C ALA A 11 -7.46 -11.46 -13.90
N THR A 12 -8.19 -10.44 -13.47
CA THR A 12 -7.65 -9.29 -12.76
C THR A 12 -6.87 -9.80 -11.54
N PRO A 13 -5.57 -9.49 -11.40
CA PRO A 13 -4.73 -10.09 -10.36
C PRO A 13 -5.20 -9.64 -8.99
N ASP A 14 -5.34 -10.59 -8.06
CA ASP A 14 -5.58 -10.27 -6.65
C ASP A 14 -4.27 -9.73 -6.02
N ILE A 15 -4.22 -8.41 -5.88
CA ILE A 15 -3.08 -7.68 -5.30
C ILE A 15 -2.94 -7.84 -3.78
N THR A 16 -3.86 -8.53 -3.10
CA THR A 16 -3.74 -8.81 -1.66
C THR A 16 -2.85 -10.02 -1.38
N VAL A 17 -2.72 -10.94 -2.34
CA VAL A 17 -1.88 -12.14 -2.23
C VAL A 17 -0.38 -11.82 -2.24
N PRO A 18 0.19 -11.11 -3.23
CA PRO A 18 1.64 -10.88 -3.32
C PRO A 18 2.19 -10.00 -2.18
N VAL A 19 1.34 -9.29 -1.44
CA VAL A 19 1.77 -8.49 -0.30
C VAL A 19 1.88 -9.29 1.00
N GLN A 20 1.29 -10.49 1.09
CA GLN A 20 1.29 -11.29 2.32
C GLN A 20 2.71 -11.62 2.78
N GLU A 21 3.59 -12.04 1.85
CA GLU A 21 4.98 -12.35 2.17
C GLU A 21 5.75 -11.11 2.66
N ARG A 22 5.48 -9.93 2.08
CA ARG A 22 6.10 -8.67 2.51
C ARG A 22 5.62 -8.26 3.91
N VAL A 23 4.33 -8.39 4.19
CA VAL A 23 3.78 -8.14 5.53
C VAL A 23 4.36 -9.14 6.54
N ALA A 24 4.48 -10.42 6.18
CA ALA A 24 5.13 -11.43 7.01
C ALA A 24 6.61 -11.08 7.27
N ALA A 25 7.32 -10.59 6.25
CA ALA A 25 8.71 -10.15 6.40
C ALA A 25 8.85 -8.93 7.34
N LEU A 26 7.93 -7.96 7.29
CA LEU A 26 7.90 -6.84 8.25
C LEU A 26 7.73 -7.35 9.69
N ARG A 27 6.85 -8.33 9.90
CA ARG A 27 6.61 -8.91 11.23
C ARG A 27 7.81 -9.71 11.73
N ALA A 28 8.34 -10.60 10.88
CA ALA A 28 9.48 -11.45 11.23
C ALA A 28 10.76 -10.67 11.52
N ASN A 29 10.94 -9.51 10.87
CA ASN A 29 12.14 -8.68 11.01
C ASN A 29 11.90 -7.36 11.75
N SER A 30 10.83 -7.28 12.56
CA SER A 30 10.39 -6.02 13.19
C SER A 30 11.50 -5.32 13.98
N ALA A 31 12.30 -6.07 14.76
CA ALA A 31 13.41 -5.51 15.52
C ALA A 31 14.49 -4.88 14.61
N ALA A 32 14.93 -5.59 13.56
CA ALA A 32 15.93 -5.10 12.62
C ALA A 32 15.43 -3.90 11.81
N LEU A 33 14.13 -3.88 11.50
CA LEU A 33 13.44 -2.80 10.82
C LEU A 33 13.01 -1.65 11.75
N ARG A 34 13.23 -1.80 13.07
CA ARG A 34 12.87 -0.85 14.13
C ARG A 34 11.38 -0.52 14.15
N LEU A 35 10.56 -1.55 13.99
CA LEU A 35 9.10 -1.53 14.03
C LEU A 35 8.63 -2.02 15.40
N ALA A 36 7.46 -1.54 15.84
CA ALA A 36 6.75 -2.11 16.97
C ALA A 36 5.56 -2.92 16.47
N LEU A 37 5.34 -4.10 17.05
CA LEU A 37 4.22 -4.97 16.74
C LEU A 37 3.26 -4.99 17.91
N ASP A 38 1.97 -4.91 17.59
CA ASP A 38 0.90 -5.11 18.56
C ASP A 38 -0.19 -5.99 17.92
N ALA A 39 -0.97 -6.66 18.77
CA ALA A 39 -2.10 -7.48 18.37
C ALA A 39 -3.34 -6.99 19.10
N LEU A 40 -4.30 -6.45 18.36
CA LEU A 40 -5.55 -5.99 18.93
C LEU A 40 -6.40 -7.18 19.40
N PRO A 41 -7.34 -6.99 20.35
CA PRO A 41 -8.19 -8.06 20.87
C PRO A 41 -8.99 -8.83 19.81
N ASN A 42 -9.25 -8.22 18.65
CA ASN A 42 -9.95 -8.84 17.53
C ASN A 42 -9.04 -9.62 16.57
N GLY A 43 -7.75 -9.80 16.90
CA GLY A 43 -6.77 -10.49 16.06
C GLY A 43 -6.13 -9.61 14.98
N THR A 44 -6.46 -8.33 14.88
CA THR A 44 -5.81 -7.41 13.94
C THR A 44 -4.37 -7.19 14.35
N ALA A 45 -3.43 -7.47 13.44
CA ALA A 45 -2.03 -7.15 13.63
C ALA A 45 -1.77 -5.68 13.32
N LEU A 46 -1.25 -4.93 14.29
CA LEU A 46 -0.82 -3.55 14.14
C LEU A 46 0.70 -3.51 14.03
N ILE A 47 1.21 -2.85 12.98
CA ILE A 47 2.63 -2.63 12.75
C ILE A 47 2.86 -1.12 12.81
N ASP A 48 3.45 -0.64 13.89
CA ASP A 48 3.89 0.75 14.00
C ASP A 48 5.26 0.91 13.34
N ALA A 49 5.31 1.77 12.31
CA ALA A 49 6.48 2.06 11.51
C ALA A 49 6.95 3.52 11.60
N GLY A 50 6.40 4.32 12.53
CA GLY A 50 6.78 5.73 12.61
C GLY A 50 6.01 6.62 13.59
N ILE A 51 5.08 6.09 14.40
CA ILE A 51 4.38 6.86 15.44
C ILE A 51 5.21 6.84 16.73
N ASN A 52 5.33 5.67 17.35
CA ASN A 52 6.18 5.44 18.52
C ASN A 52 7.45 4.68 18.14
N ALA A 53 7.37 3.83 17.11
CA ALA A 53 8.51 3.15 16.54
C ALA A 53 9.36 4.09 15.68
N ARG A 54 10.68 3.86 15.64
CA ARG A 54 11.61 4.67 14.84
C ARG A 54 11.45 4.46 13.33
N GLY A 55 11.09 3.25 12.89
CA GLY A 55 11.03 2.89 11.48
C GLY A 55 12.39 2.93 10.78
N GLY A 56 12.41 3.01 9.45
CA GLY A 56 13.65 3.09 8.68
C GLY A 56 13.45 3.06 7.17
N LEU A 57 14.54 3.28 6.42
CA LEU A 57 14.51 3.30 4.96
C LEU A 57 13.99 1.99 4.37
N GLU A 58 14.49 0.85 4.86
CA GLU A 58 14.07 -0.46 4.36
C GLU A 58 12.62 -0.79 4.73
N ALA A 59 12.18 -0.42 5.94
CA ALA A 59 10.78 -0.54 6.32
C ALA A 59 9.88 0.29 5.40
N GLY A 60 10.25 1.54 5.14
CA GLY A 60 9.53 2.41 4.20
C GLY A 60 9.51 1.87 2.77
N ARG A 61 10.62 1.29 2.31
CA ARG A 61 10.74 0.65 0.98
C ARG A 61 9.77 -0.53 0.85
N LEU A 62 9.73 -1.42 1.84
CA LEU A 62 8.82 -2.57 1.88
C LEU A 62 7.35 -2.12 1.99
N ILE A 63 7.04 -1.14 2.84
CA ILE A 63 5.69 -0.56 2.96
C ILE A 63 5.25 0.07 1.64
N ALA A 64 6.13 0.75 0.91
CA ALA A 64 5.80 1.33 -0.39
C ALA A 64 5.42 0.23 -1.41
N GLU A 65 6.13 -0.89 -1.46
CA GLU A 65 5.76 -2.03 -2.32
C GLU A 65 4.45 -2.70 -1.89
N ILE A 66 4.19 -2.79 -0.57
CA ILE A 66 2.90 -3.25 -0.03
C ILE A 66 1.78 -2.32 -0.50
N CYS A 67 1.97 -1.00 -0.38
CA CYS A 67 1.01 -0.02 -0.88
C CYS A 67 0.78 -0.16 -2.38
N MET A 68 1.78 -0.54 -3.17
CA MET A 68 1.64 -0.83 -4.60
C MET A 68 1.04 -2.20 -4.93
N GLY A 69 0.51 -2.92 -3.94
CA GLY A 69 -0.16 -4.21 -4.13
C GLY A 69 0.80 -5.31 -4.61
N GLY A 70 2.10 -5.18 -4.31
CA GLY A 70 3.13 -6.11 -4.79
C GLY A 70 3.41 -6.03 -6.29
N LEU A 71 2.75 -5.13 -7.03
CA LEU A 71 2.93 -4.91 -8.46
C LEU A 71 3.93 -3.79 -8.79
N GLY A 72 4.52 -3.18 -7.76
CA GLY A 72 5.56 -2.16 -7.89
C GLY A 72 6.87 -2.65 -7.29
N THR A 73 7.97 -2.21 -7.90
CA THR A 73 9.32 -2.38 -7.35
C THR A 73 9.84 -1.04 -6.89
N VAL A 74 10.38 -0.99 -5.67
CA VAL A 74 10.95 0.21 -5.08
C VAL A 74 12.38 -0.08 -4.65
N THR A 75 13.34 0.68 -5.18
CA THR A 75 14.76 0.59 -4.81
C THR A 75 15.27 1.92 -4.27
N LEU A 76 16.01 1.85 -3.17
CA LEU A 76 16.78 2.99 -2.65
C LEU A 76 18.06 3.14 -3.47
N GLN A 77 18.32 4.35 -3.95
CA GLN A 77 19.55 4.67 -4.68
C GLN A 77 20.22 5.90 -4.09
N PRO A 78 21.57 5.97 -4.09
CA PRO A 78 22.25 7.19 -3.69
C PRO A 78 21.93 8.33 -4.67
N MET A 79 21.72 9.54 -4.13
CA MET A 79 21.47 10.76 -4.90
C MET A 79 22.50 11.83 -4.52
N SER A 80 23.24 12.32 -5.50
CA SER A 80 24.26 13.37 -5.31
C SER A 80 23.76 14.78 -5.67
N ARG A 81 22.58 14.90 -6.29
CA ARG A 81 22.03 16.18 -6.76
C ARG A 81 21.66 17.13 -5.61
N PHE A 82 21.18 16.60 -4.48
CA PHE A 82 20.75 17.41 -3.34
C PHE A 82 21.54 17.04 -2.10
N ALA A 83 22.42 17.94 -1.64
CA ALA A 83 23.36 17.68 -0.55
C ALA A 83 22.72 17.19 0.76
N ARG A 84 21.46 17.58 1.03
CA ARG A 84 20.71 17.16 2.24
C ARG A 84 19.87 15.89 2.05
N TRP A 85 19.73 15.38 0.83
CA TRP A 85 18.95 14.19 0.50
C TRP A 85 19.83 13.19 -0.24
N PRO A 86 20.62 12.38 0.51
CA PRO A 86 21.57 11.44 -0.09
C PRO A 86 20.89 10.22 -0.71
N TRP A 87 19.57 10.08 -0.57
CA TRP A 87 18.79 8.95 -1.06
C TRP A 87 17.67 9.42 -1.98
N GLN A 88 17.46 8.67 -3.06
CA GLN A 88 16.28 8.73 -3.91
C GLN A 88 15.61 7.36 -3.97
N LEU A 89 14.34 7.36 -4.37
CA LEU A 89 13.62 6.15 -4.72
C LEU A 89 13.54 6.04 -6.24
N HIS A 90 13.87 4.87 -6.76
CA HIS A 90 13.51 4.49 -8.12
C HIS A 90 12.33 3.51 -8.04
N VAL A 91 11.24 3.86 -8.72
CA VAL A 91 9.95 3.17 -8.65
C VAL A 91 9.50 2.84 -10.06
N HIS A 92 9.15 1.58 -10.30
CA HIS A 92 8.57 1.17 -11.57
C HIS A 92 7.50 0.10 -11.37
N SER A 93 6.57 0.01 -12.32
CA SER A 93 5.53 -1.02 -12.37
C SER A 93 5.14 -1.27 -13.82
N SER A 94 4.95 -2.53 -14.19
CA SER A 94 4.35 -2.92 -15.47
C SER A 94 2.81 -2.86 -15.45
N ASN A 95 2.21 -2.61 -14.27
CA ASN A 95 0.77 -2.46 -14.07
C ASN A 95 0.46 -1.14 -13.34
N PRO A 96 0.84 0.03 -13.89
CA PRO A 96 0.82 1.30 -13.16
C PRO A 96 -0.58 1.72 -12.72
N VAL A 97 -1.63 1.40 -13.48
CA VAL A 97 -3.02 1.74 -13.09
C VAL A 97 -3.42 0.99 -11.82
N VAL A 98 -3.17 -0.32 -11.75
CA VAL A 98 -3.51 -1.12 -10.57
C VAL A 98 -2.59 -0.77 -9.41
N ALA A 99 -1.28 -0.74 -9.64
CA ALA A 99 -0.29 -0.49 -8.60
C ALA A 99 -0.46 0.92 -7.98
N CYS A 100 -0.62 1.95 -8.79
CA CYS A 100 -0.66 3.33 -8.32
C CYS A 100 -2.06 3.78 -7.92
N LEU A 101 -3.10 3.52 -8.73
CA LEU A 101 -4.46 4.04 -8.46
C LEU A 101 -5.31 3.07 -7.66
N ALA A 102 -5.36 1.79 -8.06
CA ALA A 102 -6.18 0.79 -7.38
C ALA A 102 -5.62 0.39 -6.01
N SER A 103 -4.33 0.62 -5.76
CA SER A 103 -3.64 0.25 -4.52
C SER A 103 -2.99 1.45 -3.83
N GLN A 104 -1.87 1.97 -4.36
CA GLN A 104 -0.99 2.91 -3.63
C GLN A 104 -1.67 4.22 -3.25
N TYR A 105 -2.56 4.73 -4.09
CA TYR A 105 -3.26 5.99 -3.86
C TYR A 105 -3.95 6.00 -2.50
N ALA A 106 -3.75 7.08 -1.75
CA ALA A 106 -4.34 7.31 -0.43
C ALA A 106 -5.77 7.85 -0.57
N GLY A 107 -6.66 7.07 -1.17
CA GLY A 107 -8.01 7.51 -1.53
C GLY A 107 -9.11 7.16 -0.51
N TRP A 108 -8.84 6.26 0.43
CA TRP A 108 -9.86 5.80 1.38
C TRP A 108 -9.84 6.63 2.66
N SER A 109 -10.79 7.55 2.81
CA SER A 109 -10.99 8.27 4.09
C SER A 109 -11.57 7.33 5.15
N LEU A 110 -10.81 7.09 6.21
CA LEU A 110 -11.19 6.29 7.37
C LEU A 110 -11.50 7.21 8.54
N ASN A 111 -12.78 7.30 8.89
CA ASN A 111 -13.28 8.15 9.96
C ASN A 111 -14.04 7.29 10.98
N HIS A 112 -13.70 7.43 12.26
CA HIS A 112 -14.36 6.68 13.33
C HIS A 112 -14.50 7.52 14.59
N GLY A 113 -15.69 7.49 15.21
CA GLY A 113 -16.02 8.27 16.40
C GLY A 113 -16.47 9.70 16.11
N GLU A 114 -16.70 10.48 17.19
CA GLU A 114 -17.18 11.86 17.14
C GLU A 114 -16.36 12.77 18.08
N GLY A 115 -16.34 14.08 17.80
CA GLY A 115 -15.68 15.08 18.64
C GLY A 115 -14.15 15.04 18.60
N LYS A 116 -13.50 15.55 19.66
CA LYS A 116 -12.04 15.76 19.73
C LYS A 116 -11.21 14.46 19.75
N GLN A 117 -11.84 13.32 20.00
CA GLN A 117 -11.20 12.01 20.07
C GLN A 117 -11.49 11.14 18.84
N ALA A 118 -12.14 11.71 17.82
CA ALA A 118 -12.40 11.00 16.59
C ALA A 118 -11.10 10.67 15.85
N TYR A 119 -11.03 9.46 15.30
CA TYR A 119 -9.91 8.98 14.51
C TYR A 119 -10.12 9.34 13.04
N TYR A 120 -9.07 9.85 12.42
CA TYR A 120 -9.03 10.21 11.01
C TYR A 120 -7.72 9.71 10.39
N ALA A 121 -7.83 8.95 9.30
CA ALA A 121 -6.67 8.55 8.51
C ALA A 121 -7.02 8.44 7.02
N MET A 122 -6.00 8.57 6.17
CA MET A 122 -6.10 8.25 4.75
C MET A 122 -5.51 6.86 4.52
N GLY A 123 -6.39 5.90 4.23
CA GLY A 123 -6.04 4.53 3.86
C GLY A 123 -5.46 4.48 2.45
N SER A 124 -4.35 3.76 2.32
CA SER A 124 -3.69 3.37 1.06
C SER A 124 -3.58 1.85 0.99
N GLY A 125 -3.19 1.32 -0.17
CA GLY A 125 -2.84 -0.08 -0.33
C GLY A 125 -3.99 -1.00 -0.77
N PRO A 126 -3.72 -2.30 -0.87
CA PRO A 126 -4.56 -3.25 -1.59
C PRO A 126 -5.94 -3.46 -0.95
N ALA A 127 -6.06 -3.20 0.36
CA ALA A 127 -7.34 -3.29 1.07
C ALA A 127 -8.40 -2.32 0.55
N ARG A 128 -7.98 -1.21 -0.07
CA ARG A 128 -8.92 -0.27 -0.71
C ARG A 128 -9.74 -0.95 -1.80
N ALA A 129 -9.15 -1.89 -2.56
CA ALA A 129 -9.85 -2.61 -3.62
C ALA A 129 -10.91 -3.60 -3.11
N MET A 130 -10.87 -3.97 -1.82
CA MET A 130 -11.87 -4.82 -1.17
C MET A 130 -12.99 -3.98 -0.54
N GLY A 131 -12.62 -2.95 0.24
CA GLY A 131 -13.55 -2.28 1.16
C GLY A 131 -13.92 -0.84 0.84
N SER A 132 -13.19 -0.16 -0.05
CA SER A 132 -13.40 1.26 -0.30
C SER A 132 -14.61 1.52 -1.21
N ARG A 133 -15.36 2.59 -0.88
CA ARG A 133 -16.52 3.08 -1.65
C ARG A 133 -16.15 4.14 -2.69
N GLU A 134 -14.87 4.27 -3.02
CA GLU A 134 -14.42 5.20 -4.07
C GLU A 134 -15.04 4.85 -5.43
N LYS A 135 -15.56 5.86 -6.14
CA LYS A 135 -16.06 5.73 -7.52
C LYS A 135 -14.97 5.36 -8.52
N LEU A 136 -13.71 5.64 -8.18
CA LEU A 136 -12.53 5.28 -8.94
C LEU A 136 -12.56 3.81 -9.37
N TYR A 137 -12.96 2.90 -8.49
CA TYR A 137 -12.99 1.46 -8.81
C TYR A 137 -14.02 1.08 -9.86
N ASP A 138 -15.09 1.87 -10.03
CA ASP A 138 -16.07 1.68 -11.10
C ASP A 138 -15.48 2.14 -12.45
N GLU A 139 -14.70 3.23 -12.44
CA GLU A 139 -13.95 3.70 -13.62
C GLU A 139 -12.84 2.73 -14.04
N LEU A 140 -12.15 2.14 -13.05
CA LEU A 140 -11.09 1.16 -13.29
C LEU A 140 -11.62 -0.22 -13.68
N GLY A 141 -12.90 -0.52 -13.45
CA GLY A 141 -13.46 -1.86 -13.62
C GLY A 141 -12.75 -2.91 -12.76
N TYR A 142 -12.29 -2.50 -11.57
CA TYR A 142 -11.41 -3.29 -10.69
C TYR A 142 -11.96 -3.28 -9.27
N ARG A 143 -12.46 -4.41 -8.78
CA ARG A 143 -12.80 -4.63 -7.36
C ARG A 143 -12.45 -6.06 -7.01
N LEU A 144 -11.92 -6.26 -5.81
CA LEU A 144 -11.72 -7.59 -5.26
C LEU A 144 -13.01 -8.03 -4.56
N ALA A 145 -13.36 -9.30 -4.73
CA ALA A 145 -14.57 -9.90 -4.18
C ALA A 145 -14.39 -10.31 -2.71
#